data_AF-A0A2N2KWW1-F1
#
_entry.id   AF-A0A2N2KWW1-F1
#
_cell.length_a   1.000
_cell.length_b   1.000
_cell.length_c   1.000
_cell.angle_alpha   90.00
_cell.angle_beta   90.00
_cell.angle_gamma   90.00
#
_symmetry.space_group_name_H-M   'P 1'
#
loop_
_entity.id
_entity.type
_entity.pdbx_description
1 polymer ?
#
loop_
_entity_poly.entity_id
_entity_poly.type
_entity_poly.pdbx_seq_one_letter_code
_entity_poly.pdbx_strand_id
1 'polypeptide(L)'
;MKCTYAQSLIIRRLDYELRPIDKHRLDLHLTSCSECQLFMDAQSKLDKMLQDFPAPEFPGDLHQQIMDKVSAPKFVHKHVVVNFWRQIPAAAAIISSLFLGSLLGIKIVATQADDSAQVSQANTETRSFTSSIELYSFGENSILDDISAEKSGVTYE
;
A
#
# COMPACT_ATOMS: atom_id res chain seq x y z
N MET A 1 50.28 -7.11 3.35
CA MET A 1 49.13 -7.12 2.42
C MET A 1 49.11 -5.81 1.64
N LYS A 2 48.30 -5.68 0.58
CA LYS A 2 48.19 -4.43 -0.18
C LYS A 2 47.44 -3.37 0.67
N CYS A 3 47.87 -2.12 0.62
CA CYS A 3 47.25 -1.02 1.39
C CYS A 3 45.78 -0.81 1.03
N THR A 4 45.40 -0.99 -0.25
CA THR A 4 44.00 -0.90 -0.69
C THR A 4 43.10 -1.91 0.02
N TYR A 5 43.60 -3.14 0.20
CA TYR A 5 42.89 -4.17 0.97
C TYR A 5 42.83 -3.81 2.47
N ALA A 6 43.89 -3.22 3.02
CA ALA A 6 43.91 -2.72 4.39
C ALA A 6 42.83 -1.69 4.66
N GLN A 7 42.71 -0.70 3.78
CA GLN A 7 41.70 0.34 3.90
C GLN A 7 40.30 -0.27 3.89
N SER A 8 40.03 -1.26 3.03
CA SER A 8 38.75 -1.96 3.05
C SER A 8 38.48 -2.72 4.36
N LEU A 9 39.51 -3.31 4.98
CA LEU A 9 39.38 -3.99 6.26
C LEU A 9 39.20 -3.00 7.41
N ILE A 10 39.80 -1.81 7.32
CA ILE A 10 39.62 -0.71 8.27
C ILE A 10 38.16 -0.24 8.24
N ILE A 11 37.58 -0.02 7.06
CA ILE A 11 36.17 0.38 6.93
C ILE A 11 35.25 -0.70 7.55
N ARG A 12 35.45 -1.98 7.18
CA ARG A 12 34.69 -3.10 7.77
C ARG A 12 34.85 -3.22 9.30
N ARG A 13 35.97 -2.76 9.86
CA ARG A 13 36.20 -2.73 11.30
C ARG A 13 35.28 -1.71 11.97
N LEU A 14 35.07 -0.55 11.35
CA LEU A 14 34.16 0.49 11.84
C LEU A 14 32.70 0.00 11.81
N ASP A 15 32.32 -0.76 10.77
CA ASP A 15 30.97 -1.31 10.61
C ASP A 15 30.69 -2.56 11.48
N TYR A 16 31.63 -2.97 12.35
CA TYR A 16 31.57 -4.22 13.13
C TYR A 16 31.43 -5.52 12.30
N GLU A 17 31.79 -5.49 11.02
CA GLU A 17 31.68 -6.63 10.09
C GLU A 17 32.99 -7.43 9.94
N LEU A 18 34.03 -7.09 10.72
CA LEU A 18 35.35 -7.68 10.53
C LEU A 18 35.48 -9.08 11.16
N ARG A 19 35.82 -10.07 10.31
CA ARG A 19 36.11 -11.43 10.75
C ARG A 19 37.37 -11.48 11.64
N PRO A 20 37.45 -12.39 12.63
CA PRO A 20 38.57 -12.44 13.58
C PRO A 20 39.93 -12.72 12.92
N ILE A 21 39.95 -13.52 11.85
CA ILE A 21 41.17 -13.84 11.09
C ILE A 21 41.71 -12.58 10.38
N ASP A 22 40.81 -11.75 9.84
CA ASP A 22 41.19 -10.53 9.13
C ASP A 22 41.61 -9.41 10.09
N LYS A 23 41.09 -9.42 11.33
CA LYS A 23 41.52 -8.52 12.40
C LYS A 23 43.01 -8.67 12.71
N HIS A 24 43.48 -9.90 12.95
CA HIS A 24 44.89 -10.13 13.23
C HIS A 24 45.79 -9.70 12.05
N ARG A 25 45.39 -10.03 10.82
CA ARG A 25 46.13 -9.64 9.61
C ARG A 25 46.20 -8.12 9.46
N LEU A 26 45.11 -7.41 9.74
CA LEU A 26 45.06 -5.96 9.72
C LEU A 26 45.95 -5.35 10.80
N ASP A 27 45.88 -5.85 12.04
CA ASP A 27 46.70 -5.34 13.15
C ASP A 27 48.20 -5.48 12.84
N LEU A 28 48.63 -6.63 12.29
CA LEU A 28 50.01 -6.80 11.82
C LEU A 28 50.39 -5.79 10.75
N HIS A 29 49.52 -5.54 9.77
CA HIS A 29 49.82 -4.57 8.72
C HIS A 29 49.94 -3.15 9.27
N LEU A 30 49.06 -2.78 10.20
CA LEU A 30 49.08 -1.48 10.86
C LEU A 30 50.38 -1.26 11.62
N THR A 31 51.00 -2.27 12.25
CA THR A 31 52.32 -2.07 12.88
C THR A 31 53.44 -1.67 11.91
N SER A 32 53.29 -1.98 10.63
CA SER A 32 54.33 -1.82 9.60
C SER A 32 54.10 -0.68 8.61
N CYS A 33 52.86 -0.20 8.48
CA CYS A 33 52.48 0.76 7.43
C CYS A 33 51.91 2.05 8.05
N SER A 34 52.69 3.13 8.00
CA SER A 34 52.30 4.45 8.49
C SER A 34 51.10 5.05 7.76
N GLU A 35 50.98 4.86 6.44
CA GLU A 35 49.84 5.37 5.67
C GLU A 35 48.51 4.76 6.14
N CYS A 36 48.50 3.45 6.40
CA CYS A 36 47.30 2.76 6.89
C CYS A 36 46.98 3.12 8.35
N GLN A 37 47.99 3.42 9.17
CA GLN A 37 47.78 3.98 10.52
C GLN A 37 47.10 5.36 10.44
N LEU A 38 47.63 6.27 9.62
CA LEU A 38 47.05 7.60 9.42
C LEU A 38 45.60 7.52 8.92
N PHE A 39 45.33 6.59 8.00
CA PHE A 39 43.97 6.34 7.53
C PHE A 39 43.06 5.86 8.66
N MET A 40 43.50 4.89 9.47
CA MET A 40 42.74 4.39 10.62
C MET A 40 42.45 5.50 11.64
N ASP A 41 43.42 6.35 11.93
CA ASP A 41 43.26 7.45 12.88
C ASP A 41 42.26 8.49 12.36
N ALA A 42 42.30 8.81 11.06
CA ALA A 42 41.33 9.70 10.43
C ALA A 42 39.90 9.13 10.51
N GLN A 43 39.73 7.84 10.22
CA GLN A 43 38.42 7.17 10.32
C GLN A 43 37.92 7.12 11.78
N SER A 44 38.81 6.81 12.73
CA SER A 44 38.47 6.76 14.15
C SER A 44 38.10 8.14 14.70
N LYS A 45 38.73 9.21 14.21
CA LYS A 45 38.39 10.58 14.55
C LYS A 45 36.99 10.94 14.04
N LEU A 46 36.66 10.56 12.80
CA LEU A 46 35.35 10.79 12.21
C LEU A 46 34.25 10.07 13.00
N ASP A 47 34.47 8.79 13.33
CA ASP A 47 33.53 7.97 14.11
C ASP A 47 33.25 8.59 15.49
N LYS A 48 34.29 9.07 16.19
CA LYS A 48 34.12 9.79 17.46
C LYS A 48 33.29 11.06 17.30
N MET A 49 33.56 11.87 16.28
CA MET A 49 32.79 13.10 16.02
C MET A 49 31.31 12.81 15.76
N LEU A 50 31.00 11.67 15.13
CA LEU A 50 29.63 11.23 14.89
C LEU A 50 28.96 10.73 16.18
N GLN A 51 29.70 10.01 17.03
CA GLN A 51 29.19 9.54 18.33
C GLN A 51 28.97 10.66 19.33
N ASP A 52 29.80 11.71 19.27
CA ASP A 52 29.69 12.91 20.11
C ASP A 52 28.57 13.86 19.64
N PHE A 53 27.94 13.57 18.50
CA PHE A 53 26.83 14.37 18.00
C PHE A 53 25.64 14.25 18.96
N PRO A 54 25.00 15.37 19.37
CA PRO A 54 23.87 15.32 20.28
C PRO A 54 22.76 14.45 19.68
N ALA A 55 22.42 13.37 20.38
CA ALA A 55 21.31 12.54 20.00
C ALA A 55 20.02 13.36 20.15
N PRO A 56 19.15 13.43 19.13
CA PRO A 56 17.86 14.06 19.28
C PRO A 56 17.06 13.33 20.35
N GLU A 57 16.37 14.08 21.21
CA GLU A 57 15.43 13.47 22.15
C GLU A 57 14.32 12.76 21.38
N PHE A 58 14.09 11.49 21.71
CA PHE A 58 12.98 10.73 21.14
C PHE A 58 11.66 11.27 21.69
N PRO A 59 10.58 11.32 20.89
CA PRO A 59 9.27 11.68 21.43
C PRO A 59 8.88 10.65 22.51
N GLY A 60 8.34 11.11 23.64
CA GLY A 60 8.07 10.26 24.81
C GLY A 60 7.15 9.07 24.55
N ASP A 61 6.34 9.15 23.49
CA ASP A 61 5.39 8.13 23.06
C ASP A 61 5.96 7.16 22.01
N LEU A 62 7.20 7.34 21.55
CA LEU A 62 7.81 6.48 20.53
C LEU A 62 7.81 5.00 20.94
N HIS A 63 8.09 4.74 22.22
CA HIS A 63 8.10 3.39 22.74
C HIS A 63 6.71 2.74 22.64
N GLN A 64 5.65 3.46 23.00
CA GLN A 64 4.28 2.94 22.92
C GLN A 64 3.87 2.73 21.46
N GLN A 65 4.18 3.68 20.57
CA GLN A 65 3.91 3.56 19.14
C GLN A 65 4.60 2.33 18.49
N ILE A 66 5.83 2.00 18.91
CA ILE A 66 6.53 0.80 18.47
C ILE A 66 5.81 -0.44 19.01
N MET A 67 5.52 -0.48 20.30
CA MET A 67 4.87 -1.63 20.95
C MET A 67 3.49 -1.91 20.37
N ASP A 68 2.71 -0.88 20.06
CA ASP A 68 1.41 -1.02 19.42
C ASP A 68 1.53 -1.62 18.02
N LYS A 69 2.52 -1.20 17.23
CA LYS A 69 2.74 -1.74 15.87
C LYS A 69 3.29 -3.17 15.88
N VAL A 70 4.10 -3.54 16.86
CA VAL A 70 4.65 -4.90 17.00
C VAL A 70 3.61 -5.86 17.56
N SER A 71 2.78 -5.39 18.49
CA SER A 71 1.73 -6.18 19.14
C SER A 71 0.45 -6.29 18.30
N ALA A 72 0.25 -5.39 17.34
CA ALA A 72 -0.89 -5.44 16.44
C ALA A 72 -0.91 -6.78 15.67
N PRO A 73 -1.98 -7.58 15.80
CA PRO A 73 -2.12 -8.78 14.99
C PRO A 73 -2.11 -8.37 13.52
N LYS A 74 -1.21 -8.95 12.71
CA LYS A 74 -1.22 -8.75 11.26
C LYS A 74 -2.61 -9.11 10.76
N PHE A 75 -3.36 -8.13 10.25
CA PHE A 75 -4.64 -8.37 9.61
C PHE A 75 -4.39 -9.23 8.38
N VAL A 76 -4.45 -10.55 8.55
CA VAL A 76 -4.49 -11.47 7.43
C VAL A 76 -5.85 -11.23 6.80
N HIS A 77 -5.87 -10.60 5.62
CA HIS A 77 -7.09 -10.50 4.83
C HIS A 77 -7.57 -11.92 4.56
N LYS A 78 -8.53 -12.38 5.38
CA LYS A 78 -9.17 -13.66 5.20
C LYS A 78 -9.99 -13.52 3.92
N HIS A 79 -9.43 -13.94 2.79
CA HIS A 79 -10.18 -14.05 1.56
C HIS A 79 -11.35 -14.98 1.83
N VAL A 80 -12.54 -14.39 1.98
CA VAL A 80 -13.80 -15.12 2.06
C VAL A 80 -13.99 -15.72 0.68
N VAL A 81 -13.58 -16.98 0.52
CA VAL A 81 -13.79 -17.73 -0.72
C VAL A 81 -15.28 -18.03 -0.80
N VAL A 82 -16.03 -17.13 -1.43
CA VAL A 82 -17.45 -17.34 -1.67
C VAL A 82 -17.59 -18.48 -2.67
N ASN A 83 -18.16 -19.60 -2.21
CA ASN A 83 -18.33 -20.79 -3.03
C ASN A 83 -19.38 -20.53 -4.13
N PHE A 84 -18.92 -20.15 -5.31
CA PHE A 84 -19.73 -19.82 -6.49
C PHE A 84 -20.73 -20.94 -6.88
N TRP A 85 -20.45 -22.18 -6.47
CA TRP A 85 -21.32 -23.34 -6.71
C TRP A 85 -22.66 -23.27 -5.97
N ARG A 86 -22.77 -22.44 -4.92
CA ARG A 86 -24.01 -22.23 -4.17
C ARG A 86 -25.02 -21.32 -4.90
N GLN A 87 -24.58 -20.58 -5.93
CA GLN A 87 -25.42 -19.61 -6.66
C GLN A 87 -25.96 -20.16 -8.00
N ILE A 88 -25.49 -21.34 -8.43
CA ILE A 88 -25.89 -21.99 -9.68
C ILE A 88 -27.41 -22.31 -9.75
N PRO A 89 -28.08 -22.85 -8.72
CA PRO A 89 -29.48 -23.26 -8.87
C PRO A 89 -30.44 -22.07 -9.07
N ALA A 90 -30.15 -20.92 -8.46
CA ALA A 90 -30.94 -19.71 -8.63
C ALA A 90 -30.80 -19.14 -10.06
N ALA A 91 -29.59 -19.12 -10.61
CA ALA A 91 -29.34 -18.65 -11.97
C ALA A 91 -29.97 -19.61 -13.02
N ALA A 92 -29.90 -20.91 -12.80
CA ALA A 92 -30.49 -21.91 -13.69
C ALA A 92 -32.01 -21.77 -13.82
N ALA A 93 -32.71 -21.49 -12.72
CA ALA A 93 -34.16 -21.25 -12.74
C ALA A 93 -34.53 -20.05 -13.63
N ILE A 94 -33.81 -18.92 -13.47
CA ILE A 94 -34.05 -17.71 -14.26
C ILE A 94 -33.82 -17.98 -15.75
N ILE A 95 -32.69 -18.60 -16.10
CA ILE A 95 -32.35 -18.90 -17.50
C ILE A 95 -33.36 -19.89 -18.10
N SER A 96 -33.77 -20.91 -17.34
CA SER A 96 -34.75 -21.90 -17.81
C SER A 96 -36.12 -21.25 -18.10
N SER A 97 -36.57 -20.32 -17.26
CA SER A 97 -37.84 -19.62 -17.44
C SER A 97 -37.84 -18.72 -18.68
N LEU A 98 -36.73 -18.02 -18.94
CA LEU A 98 -36.52 -17.23 -20.16
C LEU A 98 -36.48 -18.10 -21.42
N PHE A 99 -35.82 -19.25 -21.36
CA PHE A 99 -35.68 -20.14 -22.52
C PHE A 99 -36.99 -20.82 -22.90
N LEU A 100 -37.73 -21.36 -21.92
CA LEU A 100 -39.05 -21.94 -22.14
C LEU A 100 -40.07 -20.87 -22.58
N GLY A 101 -40.03 -19.69 -21.96
CA GLY A 101 -40.89 -18.56 -22.32
C GLY A 101 -40.63 -18.07 -23.75
N SER A 102 -39.37 -18.03 -24.19
CA SER A 102 -39.01 -17.60 -25.55
C SER A 102 -39.50 -18.57 -26.62
N LEU A 103 -39.48 -19.88 -26.37
CA LEU A 103 -39.92 -20.87 -27.37
C LEU A 103 -41.45 -20.90 -27.54
N LEU A 104 -42.19 -20.75 -26.44
CA LEU A 104 -43.65 -20.74 -26.47
C LEU A 104 -44.21 -19.37 -26.89
N GLY A 105 -43.56 -18.27 -26.51
CA GLY A 105 -43.99 -16.91 -26.87
C GLY A 105 -43.94 -16.60 -28.36
N ILE A 106 -42.91 -17.10 -29.07
CA ILE A 106 -42.79 -16.90 -30.53
C ILE A 106 -43.93 -17.59 -31.29
N LYS A 107 -44.45 -18.71 -30.78
CA LYS A 107 -45.57 -19.44 -31.41
C LYS A 107 -46.90 -18.71 -31.24
N ILE A 108 -47.14 -18.06 -30.10
CA ILE A 108 -48.39 -17.35 -29.81
C ILE A 108 -48.47 -16.03 -30.59
N VAL A 109 -47.35 -15.29 -30.68
CA VAL A 109 -47.29 -14.05 -31.48
C VAL A 109 -47.45 -14.32 -32.97
N ALA A 110 -46.93 -15.44 -33.49
CA ALA A 110 -47.12 -15.82 -34.89
C ALA A 110 -48.57 -16.22 -35.21
N THR A 111 -49.34 -16.72 -34.24
CA THR A 111 -50.77 -17.05 -34.42
C THR A 111 -51.72 -15.90 -34.08
N GLN A 112 -51.26 -14.86 -33.38
CA GLN A 112 -52.06 -13.67 -33.03
C GLN A 112 -51.96 -12.52 -34.05
N ALA A 113 -51.22 -12.70 -35.15
CA ALA A 113 -51.25 -11.74 -36.26
C ALA A 113 -52.59 -11.71 -37.01
N ASP A 114 -53.40 -12.77 -36.92
CA ASP A 114 -54.71 -12.86 -37.58
C ASP A 114 -55.93 -12.62 -36.66
N ASP A 115 -55.74 -12.51 -35.33
CA ASP A 115 -56.88 -12.44 -34.40
C ASP A 115 -56.63 -11.51 -33.19
N SER A 116 -56.18 -10.29 -33.47
CA SER A 116 -56.10 -9.20 -32.47
C SER A 116 -57.28 -8.23 -32.61
N ALA A 117 -58.49 -8.78 -32.65
CA ALA A 117 -59.67 -8.11 -32.11
C ALA A 117 -59.92 -8.67 -30.71
N GLN A 118 -59.71 -7.84 -29.68
CA GLN A 118 -59.80 -8.14 -28.23
C GLN A 118 -58.56 -8.89 -27.69
N VAL A 119 -57.78 -8.35 -26.76
CA VAL A 119 -58.19 -7.96 -25.41
C VAL A 119 -57.36 -6.76 -24.95
N SER A 120 -58.08 -5.74 -24.53
CA SER A 120 -57.57 -4.55 -23.85
C SER A 120 -57.17 -4.85 -22.40
N GLN A 121 -56.27 -3.99 -21.90
CA GLN A 121 -56.13 -3.57 -20.50
C GLN A 121 -55.36 -4.48 -19.52
N ALA A 122 -54.14 -4.05 -19.22
CA ALA A 122 -53.78 -3.65 -17.85
C ALA A 122 -52.66 -2.60 -17.92
N ASN A 123 -53.04 -1.36 -18.21
CA ASN A 123 -52.18 -0.22 -17.95
C ASN A 123 -52.23 -0.01 -16.43
N THR A 124 -51.20 -0.45 -15.72
CA THR A 124 -51.00 -0.13 -14.31
C THR A 124 -49.58 0.38 -14.17
N GLU A 125 -49.51 1.68 -13.92
CA GLU A 125 -48.34 2.39 -13.46
C GLU A 125 -47.58 1.56 -12.42
N THR A 126 -46.32 1.26 -12.67
CA THR A 126 -45.35 1.21 -11.58
C THR A 126 -44.04 1.78 -12.07
N ARG A 127 -43.81 3.01 -11.59
CA ARG A 127 -42.61 3.82 -11.65
C ARG A 127 -41.33 2.97 -11.67
N SER A 128 -40.50 3.30 -12.65
CA SER A 128 -39.04 3.43 -12.54
C SER A 128 -38.54 3.60 -11.09
N PHE A 129 -37.95 2.54 -10.54
CA PHE A 129 -37.02 2.65 -9.42
C PHE A 129 -35.65 2.18 -9.90
N THR A 130 -35.00 3.05 -10.67
CA THR A 130 -33.59 2.92 -11.01
C THR A 130 -32.76 3.54 -9.90
N SER A 131 -31.92 2.69 -9.31
CA SER A 131 -30.57 2.99 -8.83
C SER A 131 -30.39 4.10 -7.80
N SER A 132 -30.43 3.73 -6.53
CA SER A 132 -29.56 4.31 -5.49
C SER A 132 -28.34 3.39 -5.34
N ILE A 133 -27.43 3.43 -6.31
CA ILE A 133 -26.06 2.97 -6.05
C ILE A 133 -25.37 4.19 -5.42
N GLU A 134 -25.26 4.20 -4.10
CA GLU A 134 -24.37 5.11 -3.39
C GLU A 134 -22.93 4.76 -3.77
N LEU A 135 -22.45 5.45 -4.80
CA LEU A 135 -21.06 5.42 -5.20
C LEU A 135 -20.33 6.35 -4.23
N TYR A 136 -19.74 5.76 -3.18
CA TYR A 136 -18.78 6.44 -2.33
C TYR A 136 -17.60 6.88 -3.20
N SER A 137 -17.68 8.13 -3.67
CA SER A 137 -16.59 8.81 -4.34
C SER A 137 -15.48 9.00 -3.32
N PHE A 138 -14.40 8.27 -3.54
CA PHE A 138 -13.15 8.36 -2.81
C PHE A 138 -12.73 9.83 -2.71
N GLY A 139 -12.45 10.29 -1.50
CA GLY A 139 -12.09 11.67 -1.21
C GLY A 139 -10.77 12.03 -1.89
N GLU A 140 -10.88 12.73 -3.00
CA GLU A 140 -9.81 13.56 -3.53
C GLU A 140 -10.37 14.97 -3.76
N ASN A 141 -9.62 15.95 -3.23
CA ASN A 141 -9.65 17.39 -3.50
C ASN A 141 -10.51 18.26 -2.57
N SER A 142 -9.88 18.83 -1.53
CA SER A 142 -9.68 20.30 -1.43
C SER A 142 -8.88 20.65 -0.17
N ILE A 143 -7.56 20.45 -0.20
CA ILE A 143 -6.61 21.18 0.65
C ILE A 143 -5.79 22.00 -0.33
N LEU A 144 -6.33 23.12 -0.81
CA LEU A 144 -5.53 24.14 -1.51
C LEU A 144 -6.25 25.47 -1.75
N ASP A 145 -7.29 25.82 -0.97
CA ASP A 145 -7.96 27.12 -1.13
C ASP A 145 -7.79 28.09 0.06
N ASP A 146 -7.00 27.74 1.08
CA ASP A 146 -6.85 28.59 2.28
C ASP A 146 -5.43 29.18 2.49
N ILE A 147 -4.62 29.23 1.43
CA ILE A 147 -3.29 29.91 1.45
C ILE A 147 -3.31 31.25 0.71
N SER A 148 -4.43 31.64 0.11
CA SER A 148 -4.53 32.89 -0.67
C SER A 148 -5.17 34.07 0.10
N ALA A 149 -5.53 33.89 1.38
CA ALA A 149 -6.23 34.91 2.17
C ALA A 149 -5.37 35.61 3.25
N GLU A 150 -4.04 35.50 3.22
CA GLU A 150 -3.18 36.27 4.13
C GLU A 150 -2.05 37.00 3.40
N LYS A 151 -2.43 37.82 2.41
CA LYS A 151 -1.54 38.84 1.87
C LYS A 151 -2.29 40.11 1.46
N SER A 152 -2.81 40.85 2.44
CA SER A 152 -3.01 42.30 2.31
C SER A 152 -3.20 42.96 3.67
N GLY A 153 -2.10 43.48 4.22
CA GLY A 153 -2.08 44.27 5.46
C GLY A 153 -0.74 44.98 5.68
N VAL A 154 -0.37 45.86 4.74
CA VAL A 154 0.67 46.90 4.85
C VAL A 154 0.29 47.81 6.05
N THR A 155 1.15 48.25 6.97
CA THR A 155 2.02 49.46 6.89
C THR A 155 2.85 49.69 8.17
N TYR A 156 4.07 50.19 7.94
CA TYR A 156 5.03 50.98 8.73
C TYR A 156 4.61 51.55 10.10
N GLU A 157 5.47 51.36 11.11
CA GLU A 157 6.14 52.40 11.91
C GLU A 157 7.52 51.91 12.38
#